data_AF-A0A835GD78-F1
#
_entry.id   AF-A0A835GD78-F1
#
_cell.length_a   1.000
_cell.length_b   1.000
_cell.length_c   1.000
_cell.angle_alpha   90.00
_cell.angle_beta   90.00
_cell.angle_gamma   90.00
#
_symmetry.space_group_name_H-M   'P 1'
#
loop_
_entity.id
_entity.type
_entity.pdbx_description
1 polymer ?
#
loop_
_entity_poly.entity_id
_entity_poly.type
_entity_poly.pdbx_seq_one_letter_code
_entity_poly.pdbx_strand_id
1 'polypeptide(L)'
;GQRKSNYEENEAEKQQNNDLIDTLKKEIKLRLTELAQARAVIGEDEVQIKKYLNEVCPMGDKSADKIIHNLDLKVTEQRKMLDLLKYEKRNKKKKLAEMEKEYEHLLIENNKGQLVKSKNNSKARKHVSHLENEIHKVLIQWTEAELVKKKYISIRQALLDDSVKFESSLTHIEDLLKKQKEEIMKLEKMHSICSVFARKQERCVYEQPQLQRLKLRGRTTRNTSRAAERAYFAQRFAERKRELEKLEKRVFPPQARVVVRQESTRSTEGETVPEEISASQQMENIFQRLMKLTGVTDAEEVFDRFRAQRDTSQRLSYLQQTTEEEKLELEQTQATMMAELEAFKFASVKDKDDSDQITALKEEIAEENAIYEELEKQMDELETLLLEIKRLLYELCKLLDIIPEPSMPEWTAEPRDVQELVTVLTTRYEKARIKAEEIKEKQKDTTIIMVPSTPASAAASVAGMSGTSEDEEDIPSRCYLKRQAQLIVDTKCRRKGFRVPYPRK
;
A
#
# COMPACT_ATOMS: atom_id res chain seq x y z
N GLY A 1 -99.97 107.66 -71.15
CA GLY A 1 -99.44 107.72 -69.77
C GLY A 1 -99.79 106.46 -69.03
N GLN A 2 -100.43 106.59 -67.86
CA GLN A 2 -100.69 105.53 -66.87
C GLN A 2 -100.84 104.09 -67.39
N ARG A 3 -101.84 103.79 -68.24
CA ARG A 3 -102.10 102.39 -68.67
C ARG A 3 -100.90 101.72 -69.37
N LYS A 4 -100.04 102.49 -70.06
CA LYS A 4 -98.82 101.97 -70.69
C LYS A 4 -97.73 101.75 -69.62
N SER A 5 -97.56 102.70 -68.71
CA SER A 5 -96.62 102.60 -67.58
C SER A 5 -96.91 101.40 -66.69
N ASN A 6 -98.17 101.21 -66.26
CA ASN A 6 -98.56 100.08 -65.41
C ASN A 6 -98.43 98.73 -66.14
N TYR A 7 -98.58 98.70 -67.47
CA TYR A 7 -98.35 97.48 -68.26
C TYR A 7 -96.86 97.18 -68.40
N GLU A 8 -96.04 98.20 -68.65
CA GLU A 8 -94.58 98.09 -68.70
C GLU A 8 -93.99 97.69 -67.34
N GLU A 9 -94.51 98.22 -66.24
CA GLU A 9 -94.15 97.84 -64.86
C GLU A 9 -94.58 96.40 -64.53
N ASN A 10 -95.79 95.98 -64.93
CA ASN A 10 -96.24 94.60 -64.71
C ASN A 10 -95.49 93.57 -65.57
N GLU A 11 -95.18 93.88 -66.83
CA GLU A 11 -94.33 93.01 -67.66
C GLU A 11 -92.88 92.98 -67.15
N ALA A 12 -92.36 94.09 -66.62
CA ALA A 12 -91.04 94.11 -65.96
C ALA A 12 -91.02 93.26 -64.67
N GLU A 13 -92.05 93.37 -63.82
CA GLU A 13 -92.21 92.55 -62.61
C GLU A 13 -92.37 91.06 -62.97
N LYS A 14 -93.15 90.74 -64.00
CA LYS A 14 -93.32 89.38 -64.53
C LYS A 14 -92.02 88.83 -65.11
N GLN A 15 -91.22 89.65 -65.80
CA GLN A 15 -89.89 89.25 -66.28
C GLN A 15 -88.95 89.01 -65.11
N GLN A 16 -88.91 89.90 -64.12
CA GLN A 16 -88.11 89.74 -62.89
C GLN A 16 -88.51 88.48 -62.12
N ASN A 17 -89.81 88.17 -62.04
CA ASN A 17 -90.31 86.93 -61.43
C ASN A 17 -89.92 85.68 -62.24
N ASN A 18 -89.93 85.73 -63.58
CA ASN A 18 -89.42 84.64 -64.41
C ASN A 18 -87.91 84.43 -64.21
N ASP A 19 -87.12 85.50 -64.15
CA ASP A 19 -85.68 85.44 -63.91
C ASP A 19 -85.36 84.93 -62.48
N LEU A 20 -86.18 85.30 -61.48
CA LEU A 20 -86.11 84.75 -60.13
C LEU A 20 -86.46 83.25 -60.10
N ILE A 21 -87.52 82.84 -60.80
CA ILE A 21 -87.89 81.43 -60.93
C ILE A 21 -86.78 80.63 -61.62
N ASP A 22 -86.12 81.17 -62.64
CA ASP A 22 -85.05 80.48 -63.36
C ASP A 22 -83.72 80.47 -62.60
N THR A 23 -83.42 81.48 -61.78
CA THR A 23 -82.30 81.43 -60.81
C THR A 23 -82.56 80.41 -59.70
N LEU A 24 -83.77 80.37 -59.13
CA LEU A 24 -84.17 79.35 -58.15
C LEU A 24 -84.15 77.92 -58.74
N LYS A 25 -84.60 77.72 -59.99
CA LYS A 25 -84.45 76.42 -60.68
C LYS A 25 -82.99 76.02 -60.88
N LYS A 26 -82.09 76.97 -61.17
CA LYS A 26 -80.65 76.72 -61.27
C LYS A 26 -80.06 76.34 -59.90
N GLU A 27 -80.43 77.04 -58.83
CA GLU A 27 -79.99 76.68 -57.48
C GLU A 27 -80.55 75.33 -57.04
N ILE A 28 -81.83 75.02 -57.25
CA ILE A 28 -82.41 73.70 -56.93
C ILE A 28 -81.64 72.58 -57.67
N LYS A 29 -81.32 72.77 -58.95
CA LYS A 29 -80.48 71.82 -59.69
C LYS A 29 -79.08 71.68 -59.07
N LEU A 30 -78.45 72.79 -58.69
CA LEU A 30 -77.15 72.78 -58.03
C LEU A 30 -77.20 72.03 -56.68
N ARG A 31 -78.18 72.32 -55.81
CA ARG A 31 -78.38 71.63 -54.53
C ARG A 31 -78.67 70.14 -54.70
N LEU A 32 -79.43 69.76 -55.73
CA LEU A 32 -79.65 68.35 -56.06
C LEU A 32 -78.34 67.66 -56.51
N THR A 33 -77.48 68.34 -57.27
CA THR A 33 -76.15 67.79 -57.61
C THR A 33 -75.20 67.74 -56.42
N GLU A 34 -75.20 68.73 -55.54
CA GLU A 34 -74.43 68.73 -54.28
C GLU A 34 -74.89 67.58 -53.37
N LEU A 35 -76.20 67.36 -53.21
CA LEU A 35 -76.74 66.24 -52.44
C LEU A 35 -76.44 64.87 -53.07
N ALA A 36 -76.44 64.76 -54.41
CA ALA A 36 -76.05 63.54 -55.10
C ALA A 36 -74.55 63.22 -54.90
N GLN A 37 -73.69 64.23 -54.99
CA GLN A 37 -72.25 64.10 -54.73
C GLN A 37 -71.97 63.73 -53.26
N ALA A 38 -72.60 64.42 -52.31
CA ALA A 38 -72.47 64.10 -50.88
C ALA A 38 -72.93 62.67 -50.56
N ARG A 39 -74.03 62.20 -51.15
CA ARG A 39 -74.51 60.82 -51.01
C ARG A 39 -73.57 59.80 -51.65
N ALA A 40 -72.92 60.12 -52.76
CA ALA A 40 -71.94 59.23 -53.39
C ALA A 40 -70.70 59.04 -52.48
N VAL A 41 -70.16 60.14 -51.93
CA VAL A 41 -69.02 60.09 -51.00
C VAL A 41 -69.35 59.32 -49.72
N ILE A 42 -70.52 59.57 -49.11
CA ILE A 42 -70.94 58.87 -47.89
C ILE A 42 -71.30 57.39 -48.15
N GLY A 43 -71.74 57.06 -49.37
CA GLY A 43 -72.20 55.72 -49.72
C GLY A 43 -71.11 54.65 -49.68
N GLU A 44 -69.89 54.97 -50.12
CA GLU A 44 -68.76 54.03 -50.07
C GLU A 44 -68.33 53.74 -48.63
N ASP A 45 -68.21 54.79 -47.80
CA ASP A 45 -67.91 54.67 -46.37
C ASP A 45 -69.00 53.88 -45.63
N GLU A 46 -70.28 54.12 -45.90
CA GLU A 46 -71.39 53.36 -45.30
C GLU A 46 -71.33 51.86 -45.64
N VAL A 47 -71.02 51.51 -46.89
CA VAL A 47 -70.89 50.10 -47.32
C VAL A 47 -69.71 49.45 -46.60
N GLN A 48 -68.57 50.13 -46.50
CA GLN A 48 -67.39 49.61 -45.83
C GLN A 48 -67.60 49.47 -44.31
N ILE A 49 -68.26 50.45 -43.67
CA ILE A 49 -68.66 50.39 -42.26
C ILE A 49 -69.64 49.23 -42.01
N LYS A 50 -70.66 49.05 -42.86
CA LYS A 50 -71.60 47.92 -42.76
C LYS A 50 -70.90 46.57 -42.92
N LYS A 51 -69.92 46.47 -43.83
CA LYS A 51 -69.10 45.26 -44.00
C LYS A 51 -68.31 44.93 -42.74
N TYR A 52 -67.50 45.86 -42.23
CA TYR A 52 -66.71 45.65 -41.01
C TYR A 52 -67.59 45.36 -39.78
N LEU A 53 -68.72 46.06 -39.64
CA LEU A 53 -69.67 45.79 -38.55
C LEU A 53 -70.22 44.37 -38.64
N ASN A 54 -70.58 43.89 -39.84
CA ASN A 54 -71.11 42.54 -40.03
C ASN A 54 -70.05 41.43 -39.80
N GLU A 55 -68.76 41.71 -40.09
CA GLU A 55 -67.62 40.84 -39.78
C GLU A 55 -67.35 40.75 -38.25
N VAL A 56 -67.52 41.85 -37.51
CA VAL A 56 -67.29 41.91 -36.05
C VAL A 56 -68.51 41.45 -35.24
N CYS A 57 -69.73 41.74 -35.72
CA CYS A 57 -71.00 41.35 -35.12
C CYS A 57 -72.08 41.26 -36.22
N PRO A 58 -72.52 40.05 -36.63
CA PRO A 58 -73.55 39.88 -37.66
C PRO A 58 -74.80 40.72 -37.37
N MET A 59 -75.10 41.67 -38.26
CA MET A 59 -76.01 42.78 -37.98
C MET A 59 -77.48 42.33 -37.98
N GLY A 60 -77.91 41.59 -39.03
CA GLY A 60 -79.26 41.04 -39.16
C GLY A 60 -80.39 42.07 -38.91
N ASP A 61 -81.54 41.60 -38.45
CA ASP A 61 -82.68 42.46 -38.06
C ASP A 61 -82.57 42.97 -36.60
N LYS A 62 -81.34 43.19 -36.11
CA LYS A 62 -81.11 43.62 -34.72
C LYS A 62 -81.28 45.14 -34.61
N SER A 63 -82.02 45.59 -33.59
CA SER A 63 -82.05 47.01 -33.20
C SER A 63 -80.64 47.53 -32.89
N ALA A 64 -80.40 48.82 -33.16
CA ALA A 64 -79.12 49.50 -32.92
C ALA A 64 -78.58 49.27 -31.51
N ASP A 65 -79.43 49.31 -30.48
CA ASP A 65 -79.02 49.07 -29.09
C ASP A 65 -78.44 47.66 -28.86
N LYS A 66 -79.01 46.65 -29.55
CA LYS A 66 -78.51 45.26 -29.48
C LYS A 66 -77.16 45.14 -30.20
N ILE A 67 -76.95 45.88 -31.28
CA ILE A 67 -75.67 45.91 -32.01
C ILE A 67 -74.59 46.57 -31.13
N ILE A 68 -74.88 47.74 -30.55
CA ILE A 68 -73.99 48.45 -29.62
C ILE A 68 -73.61 47.54 -28.45
N HIS A 69 -74.58 46.87 -27.82
CA HIS A 69 -74.31 45.95 -26.71
C HIS A 69 -73.41 44.77 -27.10
N ASN A 70 -73.61 44.17 -28.29
CA ASN A 70 -72.73 43.09 -28.76
C ASN A 70 -71.30 43.58 -29.06
N LEU A 71 -71.15 44.81 -29.60
CA LEU A 71 -69.85 45.43 -29.80
C LEU A 71 -69.16 45.72 -28.46
N ASP A 72 -69.88 46.24 -27.45
CA ASP A 72 -69.35 46.47 -26.11
C ASP A 72 -68.89 45.16 -25.43
N LEU A 73 -69.65 44.07 -25.60
CA LEU A 73 -69.24 42.73 -25.16
C LEU A 73 -67.97 42.27 -25.89
N LYS A 74 -67.88 42.47 -27.21
CA LYS A 74 -66.70 42.09 -28.00
C LYS A 74 -65.46 42.92 -27.63
N VAL A 75 -65.61 44.21 -27.41
CA VAL A 75 -64.54 45.10 -26.90
C VAL A 75 -64.11 44.65 -25.51
N THR A 76 -65.05 44.26 -24.64
CA THR A 76 -64.75 43.74 -23.30
C THR A 76 -63.99 42.41 -23.36
N GLU A 77 -64.39 41.49 -24.23
CA GLU A 77 -63.70 40.22 -24.48
C GLU A 77 -62.27 40.45 -25.03
N GLN A 78 -62.12 41.25 -26.09
CA GLN A 78 -60.82 41.60 -26.67
C GLN A 78 -59.91 42.28 -25.66
N ARG A 79 -60.45 43.13 -24.77
CA ARG A 79 -59.67 43.80 -23.71
C ARG A 79 -59.19 42.82 -22.65
N LYS A 80 -60.05 41.88 -22.22
CA LYS A 80 -59.65 40.77 -21.33
C LYS A 80 -58.54 39.92 -21.97
N MET A 81 -58.69 39.55 -23.24
CA MET A 81 -57.68 38.79 -23.98
C MET A 81 -56.36 39.56 -24.08
N LEU A 82 -56.40 40.86 -24.38
CA LEU A 82 -55.23 41.72 -24.42
C LEU A 82 -54.53 41.81 -23.06
N ASP A 83 -55.29 41.88 -21.95
CA ASP A 83 -54.71 41.95 -20.61
C ASP A 83 -54.13 40.61 -20.14
N LEU A 84 -54.70 39.47 -20.55
CA LEU A 84 -54.09 38.14 -20.41
C LEU A 84 -52.76 38.05 -21.19
N LEU A 85 -52.74 38.43 -22.46
CA LEU A 85 -51.52 38.44 -23.28
C LEU A 85 -50.44 39.37 -22.70
N LYS A 86 -50.82 40.52 -22.14
CA LYS A 86 -49.88 41.40 -21.40
C LYS A 86 -49.37 40.75 -20.12
N TYR A 87 -50.18 39.96 -19.41
CA TYR A 87 -49.75 39.22 -18.23
C TYR A 87 -48.74 38.13 -18.62
N GLU A 88 -49.07 37.28 -19.60
CA GLU A 88 -48.16 36.25 -20.11
C GLU A 88 -46.83 36.82 -20.61
N LYS A 89 -46.88 37.91 -21.40
CA LYS A 89 -45.67 38.59 -21.89
C LYS A 89 -44.78 39.07 -20.74
N ARG A 90 -45.36 39.62 -19.67
CA ARG A 90 -44.61 40.01 -18.46
C ARG A 90 -44.05 38.80 -17.73
N ASN A 91 -44.81 37.71 -17.63
CA ASN A 91 -44.37 36.49 -16.95
C ASN A 91 -43.20 35.82 -17.68
N LYS A 92 -43.30 35.66 -19.01
CA LYS A 92 -42.21 35.16 -19.87
C LYS A 92 -40.96 36.05 -19.78
N LYS A 93 -41.12 37.38 -19.74
CA LYS A 93 -39.99 38.31 -19.55
C LYS A 93 -39.33 38.17 -18.16
N LYS A 94 -40.10 37.93 -17.09
CA LYS A 94 -39.53 37.64 -15.75
C LYS A 94 -38.73 36.36 -15.75
N LYS A 95 -39.29 35.25 -16.24
CA LYS A 95 -38.59 33.95 -16.29
C LYS A 95 -37.32 34.03 -17.13
N LEU A 96 -37.32 34.76 -18.25
CA LEU A 96 -36.11 35.01 -19.05
C LEU A 96 -35.03 35.74 -18.24
N ALA A 97 -35.38 36.80 -17.50
CA ALA A 97 -34.45 37.53 -16.63
C ALA A 97 -33.97 36.73 -15.40
N GLU A 98 -34.70 35.69 -14.98
CA GLU A 98 -34.23 34.71 -13.99
C GLU A 98 -33.20 33.77 -14.61
N MET A 99 -33.48 33.20 -15.79
CA MET A 99 -32.53 32.33 -16.52
C MET A 99 -31.22 33.06 -16.87
N GLU A 100 -31.28 34.35 -17.23
CA GLU A 100 -30.10 35.19 -17.47
C GLU A 100 -29.20 35.28 -16.22
N LYS A 101 -29.79 35.48 -15.02
CA LYS A 101 -29.05 35.51 -13.75
C LYS A 101 -28.49 34.16 -13.35
N GLU A 102 -29.26 33.09 -13.57
CA GLU A 102 -28.80 31.71 -13.33
C GLU A 102 -27.59 31.39 -14.23
N TYR A 103 -27.63 31.81 -15.50
CA TYR A 103 -26.50 31.68 -16.43
C TYR A 103 -25.28 32.50 -16.02
N GLU A 104 -25.46 33.77 -15.62
CA GLU A 104 -24.38 34.60 -15.07
C GLU A 104 -23.73 33.97 -13.83
N HIS A 105 -24.54 33.42 -12.92
CA HIS A 105 -24.05 32.72 -11.72
C HIS A 105 -23.18 31.51 -12.10
N LEU A 106 -23.69 30.64 -12.97
CA LEU A 106 -22.98 29.44 -13.44
C LEU A 106 -21.67 29.80 -14.16
N LEU A 107 -21.65 30.89 -14.94
CA LEU A 107 -20.44 31.37 -15.61
C LEU A 107 -19.38 31.85 -14.60
N ILE A 108 -19.79 32.59 -13.57
CA ILE A 108 -18.90 33.02 -12.47
C ILE A 108 -18.38 31.82 -11.66
N GLU A 109 -19.24 30.84 -11.39
CA GLU A 109 -18.91 29.64 -10.62
C GLU A 109 -17.94 28.71 -11.37
N ASN A 110 -18.14 28.50 -12.67
CA ASN A 110 -17.22 27.76 -13.53
C ASN A 110 -15.83 28.40 -13.56
N ASN A 111 -15.75 29.73 -13.73
CA ASN A 111 -14.50 30.48 -13.69
C ASN A 111 -13.78 30.39 -12.33
N LYS A 112 -14.52 30.45 -11.21
CA LYS A 112 -13.97 30.19 -9.86
C LYS A 112 -13.43 28.76 -9.75
N GLY A 113 -14.18 27.77 -10.25
CA GLY A 113 -13.78 26.37 -10.27
C GLY A 113 -12.46 26.12 -11.01
N GLN A 114 -12.28 26.73 -12.19
CA GLN A 114 -11.00 26.68 -12.92
C GLN A 114 -9.84 27.31 -12.13
N LEU A 115 -10.04 28.49 -11.54
CA LEU A 115 -8.99 29.21 -10.82
C LEU A 115 -8.54 28.48 -9.53
N VAL A 116 -9.49 27.88 -8.80
CA VAL A 116 -9.21 27.07 -7.60
C VAL A 116 -8.50 25.77 -7.98
N LYS A 117 -8.96 25.06 -9.02
CA LYS A 117 -8.29 23.85 -9.54
C LYS A 117 -6.84 24.14 -9.94
N SER A 118 -6.57 25.27 -10.60
CA SER A 118 -5.22 25.72 -10.97
C SER A 118 -4.29 25.91 -9.75
N LYS A 119 -4.74 26.66 -8.73
CA LYS A 119 -3.93 26.91 -7.52
C LYS A 119 -3.70 25.66 -6.67
N ASN A 120 -4.73 24.82 -6.48
CA ASN A 120 -4.59 23.60 -5.68
C ASN A 120 -3.69 22.57 -6.38
N ASN A 121 -3.79 22.42 -7.71
CA ASN A 121 -2.89 21.57 -8.48
C ASN A 121 -1.42 22.01 -8.30
N SER A 122 -1.12 23.31 -8.31
CA SER A 122 0.26 23.80 -8.07
C SER A 122 0.83 23.38 -6.70
N LYS A 123 0.07 23.50 -5.61
CA LYS A 123 0.55 23.17 -4.26
C LYS A 123 0.64 21.65 -4.05
N ALA A 124 -0.37 20.89 -4.50
CA ALA A 124 -0.37 19.44 -4.45
C ALA A 124 0.78 18.84 -5.27
N ARG A 125 0.99 19.32 -6.51
CA ARG A 125 2.04 18.83 -7.40
C ARG A 125 3.46 19.12 -6.88
N LYS A 126 3.66 20.24 -6.18
CA LYS A 126 4.92 20.51 -5.45
C LYS A 126 5.13 19.54 -4.30
N HIS A 127 4.07 19.20 -3.56
CA HIS A 127 4.16 18.22 -2.47
C HIS A 127 4.44 16.80 -2.99
N VAL A 128 3.75 16.37 -4.05
CA VAL A 128 4.01 15.10 -4.76
C VAL A 128 5.46 15.04 -5.23
N SER A 129 5.97 16.07 -5.92
CA SER A 129 7.36 16.12 -6.37
C SER A 129 8.37 16.13 -5.22
N HIS A 130 8.04 16.69 -4.06
CA HIS A 130 8.89 16.58 -2.87
C HIS A 130 8.91 15.16 -2.31
N LEU A 131 7.76 14.49 -2.22
CA LEU A 131 7.66 13.09 -1.78
C LEU A 131 8.39 12.13 -2.73
N GLU A 132 8.25 12.32 -4.05
CA GLU A 132 8.99 11.56 -5.07
C GLU A 132 10.52 11.67 -4.85
N ASN A 133 11.03 12.89 -4.61
CA ASN A 133 12.45 13.11 -4.34
C ASN A 133 12.93 12.45 -3.03
N GLU A 134 12.14 12.50 -1.95
CA GLU A 134 12.50 11.81 -0.71
C GLU A 134 12.41 10.27 -0.85
N ILE A 135 11.46 9.75 -1.62
CA ILE A 135 11.39 8.31 -1.97
C ILE A 135 12.66 7.89 -2.74
N HIS A 136 13.07 8.65 -3.76
CA HIS A 136 14.30 8.36 -4.51
C HIS A 136 15.55 8.39 -3.62
N LYS A 137 15.64 9.34 -2.69
CA LYS A 137 16.74 9.46 -1.72
C LYS A 137 16.80 8.28 -0.75
N VAL A 138 15.65 7.86 -0.20
CA VAL A 138 15.56 6.65 0.65
C VAL A 138 15.92 5.39 -0.14
N LEU A 139 15.51 5.29 -1.41
CA LEU A 139 15.83 4.15 -2.27
C LEU A 139 17.33 4.06 -2.57
N ILE A 140 18.00 5.20 -2.83
CA ILE A 140 19.47 5.25 -2.97
C ILE A 140 20.15 4.78 -1.67
N GLN A 141 19.76 5.35 -0.52
CA GLN A 141 20.30 4.94 0.79
C GLN A 141 20.10 3.45 1.09
N TRP A 142 18.95 2.89 0.72
CA TRP A 142 18.68 1.47 0.83
C TRP A 142 19.61 0.63 -0.08
N THR A 143 19.82 1.02 -1.34
CA THR A 143 20.76 0.31 -2.23
C THR A 143 22.22 0.38 -1.73
N GLU A 144 22.64 1.51 -1.16
CA GLU A 144 23.96 1.66 -0.54
C GLU A 144 24.09 0.75 0.69
N ALA A 145 23.08 0.72 1.58
CA ALA A 145 23.05 -0.15 2.74
C ALA A 145 23.08 -1.63 2.36
N GLU A 146 22.34 -2.04 1.32
CA GLU A 146 22.34 -3.42 0.83
C GLU A 146 23.68 -3.82 0.19
N LEU A 147 24.37 -2.88 -0.49
CA LEU A 147 25.74 -3.09 -0.98
C LEU A 147 26.75 -3.23 0.17
N VAL A 148 26.63 -2.40 1.22
CA VAL A 148 27.46 -2.49 2.43
C VAL A 148 27.24 -3.82 3.16
N LYS A 149 25.98 -4.24 3.32
CA LYS A 149 25.59 -5.56 3.86
C LYS A 149 26.19 -6.71 3.06
N LYS A 150 26.11 -6.69 1.73
CA LYS A 150 26.75 -7.69 0.84
C LYS A 150 28.27 -7.75 1.04
N LYS A 151 28.94 -6.59 1.18
CA LYS A 151 30.37 -6.54 1.51
C LYS A 151 30.68 -7.17 2.87
N TYR A 152 29.91 -6.86 3.91
CA TYR A 152 30.09 -7.48 5.24
C TYR A 152 29.84 -9.00 5.24
N ILE A 153 28.86 -9.49 4.47
CA ILE A 153 28.64 -10.93 4.29
C ILE A 153 29.85 -11.58 3.61
N SER A 154 30.39 -10.98 2.55
CA SER A 154 31.59 -11.48 1.86
C SER A 154 32.83 -11.48 2.76
N ILE A 155 33.05 -10.41 3.54
CA ILE A 155 34.14 -10.34 4.54
C ILE A 155 33.96 -11.43 5.61
N ARG A 156 32.74 -11.62 6.12
CA ARG A 156 32.43 -12.67 7.09
C ARG A 156 32.72 -14.06 6.53
N GLN A 157 32.38 -14.34 5.28
CA GLN A 157 32.67 -15.62 4.65
C GLN A 157 34.19 -15.84 4.54
N ALA A 158 34.94 -14.85 4.06
CA ALA A 158 36.40 -14.95 3.97
C ALA A 158 37.05 -15.20 5.34
N LEU A 159 36.58 -14.53 6.40
CA LEU A 159 37.05 -14.76 7.77
C LEU A 159 36.72 -16.17 8.30
N LEU A 160 35.56 -16.73 7.94
CA LEU A 160 35.19 -18.11 8.27
C LEU A 160 36.08 -19.10 7.51
N ASP A 161 36.27 -18.90 6.20
CA ASP A 161 37.13 -19.75 5.36
C ASP A 161 38.58 -19.75 5.86
N ASP A 162 39.09 -18.58 6.26
CA ASP A 162 40.43 -18.46 6.85
C ASP A 162 40.51 -19.11 8.24
N SER A 163 39.47 -19.03 9.07
CA SER A 163 39.46 -19.73 10.37
C SER A 163 39.58 -21.25 10.21
N VAL A 164 38.93 -21.83 9.20
CA VAL A 164 39.05 -23.27 8.89
C VAL A 164 40.46 -23.62 8.39
N LYS A 165 41.08 -22.75 7.56
CA LYS A 165 42.49 -22.91 7.14
C LYS A 165 43.44 -22.85 8.33
N PHE A 166 43.25 -21.92 9.26
CA PHE A 166 44.08 -21.84 10.46
C PHE A 166 43.94 -23.07 11.36
N GLU A 167 42.73 -23.60 11.55
CA GLU A 167 42.51 -24.83 12.35
C GLU A 167 43.20 -26.06 11.72
N SER A 168 43.06 -26.24 10.40
CA SER A 168 43.73 -27.32 9.66
C SER A 168 45.27 -27.18 9.63
N SER A 169 45.78 -25.95 9.61
CA SER A 169 47.23 -25.68 9.73
C SER A 169 47.74 -25.95 11.14
N LEU A 170 46.99 -25.53 12.16
CA LEU A 170 47.32 -25.75 13.58
C LEU A 170 47.38 -27.23 13.91
N THR A 171 46.33 -27.99 13.58
CA THR A 171 46.28 -29.45 13.77
C THR A 171 47.42 -30.17 13.05
N HIS A 172 47.78 -29.76 11.83
CA HIS A 172 48.94 -30.30 11.12
C HIS A 172 50.28 -30.02 11.85
N ILE A 173 50.46 -28.81 12.37
CA ILE A 173 51.66 -28.43 13.15
C ILE A 173 51.71 -29.19 14.48
N GLU A 174 50.57 -29.38 15.16
CA GLU A 174 50.48 -30.17 16.39
C GLU A 174 50.83 -31.64 16.15
N ASP A 175 50.38 -32.22 15.04
CA ASP A 175 50.73 -33.58 14.61
C ASP A 175 52.23 -33.74 14.30
N LEU A 176 52.83 -32.75 13.62
CA LEU A 176 54.28 -32.71 13.37
C LEU A 176 55.07 -32.61 14.68
N LEU A 177 54.63 -31.74 15.60
CA LEU A 177 55.25 -31.53 16.90
C LEU A 177 55.12 -32.79 17.79
N LYS A 178 53.99 -33.49 17.71
CA LYS A 178 53.80 -34.80 18.37
C LYS A 178 54.75 -35.86 17.80
N LYS A 179 54.87 -35.98 16.47
CA LYS A 179 55.82 -36.90 15.81
C LYS A 179 57.27 -36.58 16.20
N GLN A 180 57.66 -35.31 16.24
CA GLN A 180 58.99 -34.87 16.69
C GLN A 180 59.23 -35.19 18.17
N LYS A 181 58.25 -34.98 19.06
CA LYS A 181 58.36 -35.42 20.47
C LYS A 181 58.56 -36.92 20.59
N GLU A 182 57.79 -37.73 19.85
CA GLU A 182 57.95 -39.19 19.84
C GLU A 182 59.33 -39.62 19.30
N GLU A 183 59.88 -38.92 18.31
CA GLU A 183 61.23 -39.15 17.79
C GLU A 183 62.31 -38.78 18.81
N ILE A 184 62.21 -37.61 19.46
CA ILE A 184 63.11 -37.20 20.54
C ILE A 184 63.09 -38.24 21.68
N MET A 185 61.92 -38.69 22.12
CA MET A 185 61.82 -39.75 23.15
C MET A 185 62.47 -41.07 22.73
N LYS A 186 62.38 -41.45 21.44
CA LYS A 186 63.09 -42.64 20.90
C LYS A 186 64.60 -42.42 20.93
N LEU A 187 65.09 -41.24 20.50
CA LEU A 187 66.50 -40.88 20.51
C LEU A 187 67.09 -40.80 21.92
N GLU A 188 66.38 -40.19 22.88
CA GLU A 188 66.76 -40.16 24.29
C GLU A 188 66.85 -41.56 24.90
N LYS A 189 65.89 -42.44 24.57
CA LYS A 189 65.93 -43.85 24.99
C LYS A 189 67.11 -44.60 24.39
N MET A 190 67.40 -44.41 23.10
CA MET A 190 68.60 -44.99 22.47
C MET A 190 69.89 -44.42 23.07
N HIS A 191 69.98 -43.11 23.28
CA HIS A 191 71.13 -42.47 23.91
C HIS A 191 71.36 -43.00 25.34
N SER A 192 70.30 -43.15 26.13
CA SER A 192 70.36 -43.77 27.46
C SER A 192 70.91 -45.20 27.40
N ILE A 193 70.37 -46.04 26.50
CA ILE A 193 70.84 -47.41 26.26
C ILE A 193 72.32 -47.42 25.86
N CYS A 194 72.71 -46.62 24.86
CA CYS A 194 74.08 -46.50 24.39
C CYS A 194 75.03 -45.99 25.50
N SER A 195 74.60 -45.04 26.34
CA SER A 195 75.40 -44.55 27.47
C SER A 195 75.63 -45.64 28.53
N VAL A 196 74.64 -46.50 28.78
CA VAL A 196 74.77 -47.65 29.68
C VAL A 196 75.68 -48.72 29.07
N PHE A 197 75.60 -48.98 27.77
CA PHE A 197 76.52 -49.87 27.07
C PHE A 197 77.96 -49.33 27.07
N ALA A 198 78.18 -48.06 26.77
CA ALA A 198 79.49 -47.41 26.84
C ALA A 198 80.09 -47.50 28.25
N ARG A 199 79.33 -47.13 29.30
CA ARG A 199 79.78 -47.26 30.71
C ARG A 199 80.00 -48.70 31.17
N LYS A 200 79.36 -49.69 30.53
CA LYS A 200 79.65 -51.12 30.76
C LYS A 200 80.93 -51.55 30.03
N GLN A 201 81.11 -51.10 28.79
CA GLN A 201 82.30 -51.37 27.98
C GLN A 201 83.56 -50.75 28.59
N GLU A 202 83.52 -49.49 29.03
CA GLU A 202 84.60 -48.82 29.75
C GLU A 202 85.01 -49.59 31.01
N ARG A 203 84.03 -50.03 31.82
CA ARG A 203 84.29 -50.88 33.00
C ARG A 203 84.92 -52.22 32.61
N CYS A 204 84.39 -52.91 31.61
CA CYS A 204 85.00 -54.13 31.09
C CYS A 204 86.45 -53.91 30.63
N VAL A 205 86.76 -52.81 29.95
CA VAL A 205 88.10 -52.47 29.47
C VAL A 205 89.06 -52.12 30.61
N TYR A 206 88.59 -51.46 31.68
CA TYR A 206 89.42 -51.14 32.84
C TYR A 206 89.63 -52.34 33.78
N GLU A 207 88.60 -53.16 33.97
CA GLU A 207 88.65 -54.36 34.84
C GLU A 207 89.36 -55.54 34.17
N GLN A 208 89.31 -55.69 32.83
CA GLN A 208 89.97 -56.79 32.12
C GLN A 208 91.48 -56.91 32.42
N PRO A 209 92.30 -55.84 32.30
CA PRO A 209 93.74 -55.90 32.63
C PRO A 209 93.99 -56.23 34.10
N GLN A 210 93.14 -55.73 35.02
CA GLN A 210 93.28 -56.04 36.44
C GLN A 210 92.96 -57.51 36.73
N LEU A 211 91.87 -58.03 36.16
CA LEU A 211 91.47 -59.43 36.30
C LEU A 211 92.46 -60.37 35.61
N GLN A 212 93.03 -59.98 34.44
CA GLN A 212 94.12 -60.70 33.81
C GLN A 212 95.37 -60.70 34.68
N ARG A 213 95.79 -59.58 35.27
CA ARG A 213 96.92 -59.51 36.21
C ARG A 213 96.69 -60.37 37.46
N LEU A 214 95.49 -60.39 38.03
CA LEU A 214 95.13 -61.25 39.15
C LEU A 214 95.18 -62.74 38.76
N LYS A 215 94.63 -63.11 37.60
CA LYS A 215 94.73 -64.47 37.05
C LYS A 215 96.19 -64.87 36.78
N LEU A 216 97.01 -63.97 36.23
CA LEU A 216 98.43 -64.20 35.99
C LEU A 216 99.19 -64.40 37.30
N ARG A 217 98.97 -63.54 38.30
CA ARG A 217 99.54 -63.65 39.65
C ARG A 217 99.13 -64.96 40.34
N GLY A 218 97.86 -65.36 40.25
CA GLY A 218 97.39 -66.65 40.76
C GLY A 218 98.08 -67.83 40.04
N ARG A 219 98.30 -67.71 38.72
CA ARG A 219 98.99 -68.74 37.92
C ARG A 219 100.50 -68.79 38.22
N THR A 220 101.16 -67.65 38.40
CA THR A 220 102.59 -67.61 38.80
C THR A 220 102.76 -68.13 40.21
N THR A 221 101.97 -67.70 41.21
CA THR A 221 102.05 -68.26 42.58
C THR A 221 101.88 -69.78 42.58
N ARG A 222 100.87 -70.31 41.87
CA ARG A 222 100.64 -71.76 41.75
C ARG A 222 101.80 -72.49 41.04
N ASN A 223 102.40 -71.87 40.03
CA ASN A 223 103.58 -72.41 39.34
C ASN A 223 104.84 -72.33 40.20
N THR A 224 105.02 -71.27 41.00
CA THR A 224 106.14 -71.10 41.92
C THR A 224 106.08 -72.11 43.07
N SER A 225 104.90 -72.36 43.66
CA SER A 225 104.74 -73.45 44.64
C SER A 225 105.10 -74.80 44.02
N ARG A 226 104.59 -75.13 42.83
CA ARG A 226 104.97 -76.35 42.10
C ARG A 226 106.44 -76.42 41.70
N ALA A 227 107.08 -75.28 41.43
CA ALA A 227 108.50 -75.21 41.13
C ALA A 227 109.35 -75.39 42.39
N ALA A 228 108.92 -74.85 43.54
CA ALA A 228 109.54 -75.05 44.84
C ALA A 228 109.44 -76.51 45.30
N GLU A 229 108.27 -77.16 45.13
CA GLU A 229 108.09 -78.60 45.34
C GLU A 229 109.07 -79.41 44.47
N ARG A 230 109.14 -79.11 43.16
CA ARG A 230 110.10 -79.77 42.25
C ARG A 230 111.55 -79.52 42.65
N ALA A 231 111.91 -78.31 43.08
CA ALA A 231 113.25 -77.97 43.52
C ALA A 231 113.63 -78.71 44.82
N TYR A 232 112.70 -78.80 45.78
CA TYR A 232 112.85 -79.58 47.00
C TYR A 232 113.09 -81.06 46.69
N PHE A 233 112.27 -81.66 45.82
CA PHE A 233 112.50 -83.04 45.38
C PHE A 233 113.81 -83.18 44.59
N ALA A 234 114.14 -82.25 43.71
CA ALA A 234 115.39 -82.28 42.94
C ALA A 234 116.64 -82.17 43.83
N GLN A 235 116.60 -81.36 44.89
CA GLN A 235 117.66 -81.29 45.90
C GLN A 235 117.79 -82.64 46.62
N ARG A 236 116.68 -83.23 47.07
CA ARG A 236 116.68 -84.56 47.72
C ARG A 236 117.17 -85.67 46.79
N PHE A 237 116.85 -85.58 45.50
CA PHE A 237 117.40 -86.46 44.47
C PHE A 237 118.90 -86.22 44.24
N ALA A 238 119.38 -84.97 44.29
CA ALA A 238 120.82 -84.66 44.19
C ALA A 238 121.61 -85.13 45.42
N GLU A 239 121.02 -85.04 46.62
CA GLU A 239 121.57 -85.60 47.86
C GLU A 239 121.65 -87.13 47.77
N ARG A 240 120.54 -87.82 47.46
CA ARG A 240 120.54 -89.28 47.21
C ARG A 240 121.44 -89.70 46.04
N LYS A 241 121.59 -88.87 45.01
CA LYS A 241 122.53 -89.13 43.91
C LYS A 241 123.97 -89.05 44.41
N ARG A 242 124.32 -88.05 45.23
CA ARG A 242 125.65 -87.91 45.84
C ARG A 242 125.96 -89.06 46.83
N GLU A 243 124.94 -89.66 47.44
CA GLU A 243 125.07 -90.89 48.23
C GLU A 243 125.27 -92.13 47.35
N LEU A 244 124.49 -92.28 46.27
CA LEU A 244 124.62 -93.38 45.30
C LEU A 244 125.90 -93.31 44.44
N GLU A 245 126.49 -92.13 44.27
CA GLU A 245 127.70 -91.89 43.47
C GLU A 245 128.99 -92.45 44.12
N LYS A 246 128.92 -92.93 45.37
CA LYS A 246 130.00 -93.67 46.05
C LYS A 246 129.97 -95.20 45.84
N LEU A 247 128.97 -95.75 45.16
CA LEU A 247 128.93 -97.16 44.75
C LEU A 247 128.92 -97.26 43.21
N GLU A 248 129.82 -98.07 42.68
CA GLU A 248 130.48 -97.77 41.42
C GLU A 248 129.76 -98.26 40.15
N LYS A 249 129.72 -97.37 39.15
CA LYS A 249 129.67 -97.55 37.68
C LYS A 249 129.45 -98.99 37.14
N ARG A 250 128.45 -99.14 36.26
CA ARG A 250 128.66 -99.59 34.85
C ARG A 250 127.49 -99.21 33.92
N VAL A 251 127.78 -99.13 32.62
CA VAL A 251 126.85 -99.00 31.46
C VAL A 251 126.33 -97.59 31.09
N PHE A 252 127.28 -96.82 30.54
CA PHE A 252 127.30 -96.07 29.25
C PHE A 252 126.07 -95.37 28.59
N PRO A 253 126.31 -94.31 27.76
CA PRO A 253 125.31 -93.35 27.26
C PRO A 253 125.39 -93.17 25.68
N PRO A 254 125.14 -92.01 25.03
CA PRO A 254 123.97 -91.09 24.96
C PRO A 254 123.54 -90.71 23.50
N GLN A 255 122.72 -89.63 23.37
CA GLN A 255 122.57 -88.66 22.23
C GLN A 255 121.37 -88.90 21.27
N ALA A 256 120.38 -87.99 21.15
CA ALA A 256 120.30 -86.68 20.43
C ALA A 256 119.76 -86.85 18.98
N ARG A 257 118.99 -85.95 18.32
CA ARG A 257 118.47 -84.58 18.56
C ARG A 257 117.41 -84.26 17.44
N VAL A 258 116.59 -83.20 17.61
CA VAL A 258 115.98 -82.35 16.52
C VAL A 258 114.87 -82.98 15.61
N VAL A 259 113.94 -82.24 14.93
CA VAL A 259 113.02 -81.14 15.34
C VAL A 259 111.91 -80.84 14.27
N VAL A 260 110.68 -80.45 14.68
CA VAL A 260 109.61 -79.68 13.94
C VAL A 260 108.99 -80.21 12.62
N ARG A 261 107.64 -80.41 12.56
CA ARG A 261 106.60 -79.61 11.81
C ARG A 261 105.30 -80.40 11.44
N GLN A 262 104.15 -79.74 11.63
CA GLN A 262 102.79 -79.83 11.00
C GLN A 262 102.04 -81.15 10.69
N GLU A 263 100.78 -81.15 11.16
CA GLU A 263 99.53 -81.52 10.48
C GLU A 263 99.37 -82.91 9.82
N SER A 264 98.61 -83.80 10.47
CA SER A 264 97.47 -84.46 9.81
C SER A 264 96.42 -85.01 10.79
N THR A 265 95.16 -84.84 10.40
CA THR A 265 93.92 -85.59 10.72
C THR A 265 93.90 -86.65 11.84
N ARG A 266 93.00 -86.48 12.84
CA ARG A 266 92.24 -87.61 13.43
C ARG A 266 90.95 -87.21 14.18
N SER A 267 89.80 -87.67 13.70
CA SER A 267 88.53 -87.87 14.44
C SER A 267 87.61 -88.70 13.52
N THR A 268 87.61 -90.03 13.54
CA THR A 268 86.88 -90.96 14.44
C THR A 268 85.35 -90.92 14.32
N GLU A 269 84.83 -91.85 13.50
CA GLU A 269 83.67 -92.74 13.73
C GLU A 269 82.22 -92.22 13.77
N GLY A 270 81.28 -93.08 13.34
CA GLY A 270 79.83 -92.84 13.15
C GLY A 270 79.48 -92.80 11.65
N GLU A 271 79.22 -93.91 10.94
CA GLU A 271 78.14 -94.92 11.07
C GLU A 271 76.79 -94.50 10.42
N THR A 272 76.06 -95.46 9.88
CA THR A 272 75.16 -95.35 8.70
C THR A 272 73.71 -94.94 8.98
N VAL A 273 73.10 -94.13 8.09
CA VAL A 273 71.64 -94.08 7.83
C VAL A 273 71.37 -93.78 6.34
N PRO A 274 70.33 -94.34 5.68
CA PRO A 274 70.04 -94.09 4.26
C PRO A 274 69.46 -92.71 3.94
N GLU A 275 69.48 -92.42 2.64
CA GLU A 275 69.06 -91.19 1.96
C GLU A 275 67.55 -90.89 2.09
N GLU A 276 67.16 -90.00 3.01
CA GLU A 276 65.89 -89.28 2.93
C GLU A 276 66.04 -88.06 2.00
N ILE A 277 65.11 -87.89 1.06
CA ILE A 277 65.08 -86.74 0.13
C ILE A 277 64.91 -85.47 0.96
N SER A 278 65.96 -84.66 1.04
CA SER A 278 65.97 -83.44 1.84
C SER A 278 64.90 -82.46 1.36
N ALA A 279 64.29 -81.72 2.29
CA ALA A 279 63.31 -80.67 1.97
C ALA A 279 63.84 -79.68 0.92
N SER A 280 65.16 -79.44 0.90
CA SER A 280 65.86 -78.64 -0.11
C SER A 280 65.68 -79.19 -1.54
N GLN A 281 65.74 -80.51 -1.72
CA GLN A 281 65.56 -81.15 -3.04
C GLN A 281 64.10 -81.16 -3.47
N GLN A 282 63.14 -81.18 -2.54
CA GLN A 282 61.73 -81.02 -2.87
C GLN A 282 61.43 -79.58 -3.33
N MET A 283 61.97 -78.58 -2.63
CA MET A 283 61.88 -77.17 -3.05
C MET A 283 62.54 -76.92 -4.41
N GLU A 284 63.73 -77.49 -4.66
CA GLU A 284 64.42 -77.40 -5.95
C GLU A 284 63.58 -78.00 -7.09
N ASN A 285 63.00 -79.17 -6.91
CA ASN A 285 62.11 -79.79 -7.91
C ASN A 285 60.85 -78.95 -8.19
N ILE A 286 60.28 -78.31 -7.16
CA ILE A 286 59.16 -77.38 -7.31
C ILE A 286 59.60 -76.13 -8.09
N PHE A 287 60.78 -75.59 -7.79
CA PHE A 287 61.33 -74.41 -8.45
C PHE A 287 61.66 -74.66 -9.93
N GLN A 288 62.29 -75.79 -10.26
CA GLN A 288 62.53 -76.20 -11.65
C GLN A 288 61.23 -76.43 -12.43
N ARG A 289 60.18 -76.92 -11.76
CA ARG A 289 58.84 -77.05 -12.36
C ARG A 289 58.20 -75.67 -12.58
N LEU A 290 58.40 -74.73 -11.65
CA LEU A 290 57.96 -73.33 -11.78
C LEU A 290 58.64 -72.66 -12.99
N MET A 291 59.98 -72.73 -13.08
CA MET A 291 60.76 -72.23 -14.22
C MET A 291 60.28 -72.79 -15.58
N LYS A 292 60.01 -74.10 -15.65
CA LYS A 292 59.44 -74.74 -16.85
C LYS A 292 58.04 -74.24 -17.21
N LEU A 293 57.18 -73.96 -16.22
CA LEU A 293 55.82 -73.45 -16.45
C LEU A 293 55.80 -71.96 -16.82
N THR A 294 56.73 -71.15 -16.29
CA THR A 294 56.88 -69.74 -16.66
C THR A 294 57.66 -69.54 -17.97
N GLY A 295 58.32 -70.59 -18.47
CA GLY A 295 59.14 -70.55 -19.69
C GLY A 295 60.43 -69.74 -19.53
N VAL A 296 61.01 -69.76 -18.33
CA VAL A 296 62.14 -68.92 -17.92
C VAL A 296 63.31 -69.81 -17.50
N THR A 297 64.54 -69.42 -17.86
CA THR A 297 65.77 -70.18 -17.55
C THR A 297 66.55 -69.66 -16.34
N ASP A 298 66.25 -68.46 -15.85
CA ASP A 298 66.91 -67.85 -14.70
C ASP A 298 65.96 -67.70 -13.49
N ALA A 299 66.49 -67.87 -12.29
CA ALA A 299 65.72 -67.85 -11.06
C ALA A 299 65.11 -66.46 -10.78
N GLU A 300 65.88 -65.40 -11.00
CA GLU A 300 65.48 -64.01 -10.70
C GLU A 300 64.39 -63.51 -11.67
N GLU A 301 64.47 -63.86 -12.96
CA GLU A 301 63.44 -63.48 -13.94
C GLU A 301 62.06 -64.09 -13.59
N VAL A 302 62.01 -65.27 -12.96
CA VAL A 302 60.74 -65.82 -12.43
C VAL A 302 60.16 -64.93 -11.33
N PHE A 303 60.98 -64.50 -10.37
CA PHE A 303 60.55 -63.60 -9.31
C PHE A 303 60.09 -62.24 -9.85
N ASP A 304 60.80 -61.66 -10.82
CA ASP A 304 60.41 -60.39 -11.44
C ASP A 304 59.10 -60.51 -12.23
N ARG A 305 58.86 -61.62 -12.95
CA ARG A 305 57.56 -61.87 -13.61
C ARG A 305 56.42 -62.01 -12.61
N PHE A 306 56.60 -62.73 -11.50
CA PHE A 306 55.59 -62.81 -10.44
C PHE A 306 55.36 -61.48 -9.73
N ARG A 307 56.40 -60.68 -9.53
CA ARG A 307 56.30 -59.32 -9.00
C ARG A 307 55.49 -58.42 -9.94
N ALA A 308 55.81 -58.42 -11.24
CA ALA A 308 55.04 -57.69 -12.24
C ALA A 308 53.58 -58.18 -12.35
N GLN A 309 53.33 -59.48 -12.23
CA GLN A 309 51.98 -60.05 -12.21
C GLN A 309 51.19 -59.61 -10.96
N ARG A 310 51.83 -59.59 -9.78
CA ARG A 310 51.22 -59.11 -8.55
C ARG A 310 50.94 -57.61 -8.61
N ASP A 311 51.91 -56.82 -9.08
CA ASP A 311 51.80 -55.37 -9.14
C ASP A 311 50.76 -54.93 -10.21
N THR A 312 50.62 -55.67 -11.31
CA THR A 312 49.51 -55.50 -12.27
C THR A 312 48.17 -55.96 -11.72
N SER A 313 48.10 -57.08 -11.00
CA SER A 313 46.89 -57.52 -10.30
C SER A 313 46.42 -56.51 -9.26
N GLN A 314 47.34 -55.92 -8.49
CA GLN A 314 47.06 -54.86 -7.54
C GLN A 314 46.55 -53.59 -8.24
N ARG A 315 47.15 -53.20 -9.37
CA ARG A 315 46.67 -52.07 -10.18
C ARG A 315 45.28 -52.31 -10.78
N LEU A 316 44.99 -53.53 -11.23
CA LEU A 316 43.65 -53.89 -11.73
C LEU A 316 42.62 -53.88 -10.60
N SER A 317 42.96 -54.41 -9.42
CA SER A 317 42.08 -54.35 -8.23
C SER A 317 41.82 -52.91 -7.79
N TYR A 318 42.84 -52.04 -7.81
CA TYR A 318 42.68 -50.61 -7.54
C TYR A 318 41.75 -49.96 -8.57
N LEU A 319 42.01 -50.16 -9.86
CA LEU A 319 41.19 -49.58 -10.92
C LEU A 319 39.74 -50.06 -10.86
N GLN A 320 39.52 -51.36 -10.60
CA GLN A 320 38.19 -51.92 -10.39
C GLN A 320 37.48 -51.24 -9.22
N GLN A 321 38.13 -51.14 -8.06
CA GLN A 321 37.58 -50.47 -6.89
C GLN A 321 37.23 -49.00 -7.18
N THR A 322 38.14 -48.23 -7.79
CA THR A 322 37.87 -46.84 -8.17
C THR A 322 36.69 -46.72 -9.13
N THR A 323 36.58 -47.60 -10.14
CA THR A 323 35.42 -47.58 -11.06
C THR A 323 34.11 -48.01 -10.39
N GLU A 324 34.16 -48.84 -9.34
CA GLU A 324 32.99 -49.25 -8.57
C GLU A 324 32.53 -48.13 -7.62
N GLU A 325 33.48 -47.42 -7.00
CA GLU A 325 33.24 -46.22 -6.20
C GLU A 325 32.66 -45.08 -7.06
N GLU A 326 33.30 -44.75 -8.19
CA GLU A 326 32.79 -43.75 -9.16
C GLU A 326 31.39 -44.10 -9.68
N LYS A 327 31.12 -45.39 -9.98
CA LYS A 327 29.79 -45.85 -10.39
C LYS A 327 28.75 -45.63 -9.30
N LEU A 328 29.10 -45.91 -8.04
CA LEU A 328 28.18 -45.75 -6.91
C LEU A 328 27.88 -44.26 -6.63
N GLU A 329 28.87 -43.37 -6.79
CA GLU A 329 28.65 -41.91 -6.75
C GLU A 329 27.75 -41.42 -7.91
N LEU A 330 27.93 -41.96 -9.12
CA LEU A 330 27.07 -41.66 -10.27
C LEU A 330 25.63 -42.16 -10.06
N GLU A 331 25.44 -43.34 -9.48
CA GLU A 331 24.11 -43.87 -9.13
C GLU A 331 23.42 -43.02 -8.03
N GLN A 332 24.17 -42.55 -7.02
CA GLN A 332 23.65 -41.64 -5.99
C GLN A 332 23.29 -40.26 -6.53
N THR A 333 24.14 -39.66 -7.37
CA THR A 333 23.85 -38.36 -7.99
C THR A 333 22.69 -38.44 -8.98
N GLN A 334 22.57 -39.55 -9.73
CA GLN A 334 21.39 -39.81 -10.57
C GLN A 334 20.11 -39.92 -9.72
N ALA A 335 20.12 -40.69 -8.63
CA ALA A 335 18.97 -40.82 -7.73
C ALA A 335 18.57 -39.47 -7.12
N THR A 336 19.54 -38.65 -6.73
CA THR A 336 19.33 -37.30 -6.19
C THR A 336 18.69 -36.38 -7.24
N MET A 337 19.25 -36.32 -8.46
CA MET A 337 18.68 -35.52 -9.54
C MET A 337 17.27 -35.98 -9.96
N MET A 338 16.97 -37.28 -9.91
CA MET A 338 15.61 -37.78 -10.15
C MET A 338 14.63 -37.32 -9.05
N ALA A 339 15.03 -37.40 -7.78
CA ALA A 339 14.22 -36.92 -6.67
C ALA A 339 13.97 -35.40 -6.72
N GLU A 340 14.99 -34.61 -7.10
CA GLU A 340 14.83 -33.17 -7.35
C GLU A 340 13.86 -32.89 -8.51
N LEU A 341 13.97 -33.60 -9.63
CA LEU A 341 13.05 -33.47 -10.76
C LEU A 341 11.60 -33.86 -10.41
N GLU A 342 11.40 -34.83 -9.53
CA GLU A 342 10.08 -35.16 -9.00
C GLU A 342 9.56 -34.06 -8.08
N ALA A 343 10.39 -33.54 -7.16
CA ALA A 343 10.03 -32.41 -6.31
C ALA A 343 9.65 -31.16 -7.13
N PHE A 344 10.36 -30.84 -8.21
CA PHE A 344 10.01 -29.74 -9.12
C PHE A 344 8.68 -29.96 -9.85
N LYS A 345 8.33 -31.20 -10.24
CA LYS A 345 7.01 -31.50 -10.82
C LYS A 345 5.88 -31.25 -9.82
N PHE A 346 6.05 -31.62 -8.56
CA PHE A 346 5.06 -31.36 -7.51
C PHE A 346 5.00 -29.89 -7.09
N ALA A 347 6.13 -29.18 -7.07
CA ALA A 347 6.16 -27.73 -6.85
C ALA A 347 5.33 -26.98 -7.90
N SER A 348 5.47 -27.33 -9.18
CA SER A 348 4.67 -26.71 -10.26
C SER A 348 3.17 -27.02 -10.21
N VAL A 349 2.75 -28.07 -9.48
CA VAL A 349 1.32 -28.32 -9.18
C VAL A 349 0.88 -27.44 -8.02
N LYS A 350 1.69 -27.37 -6.95
CA LYS A 350 1.41 -26.50 -5.81
C LYS A 350 1.32 -25.01 -6.19
N ASP A 351 2.18 -24.54 -7.10
CA ASP A 351 2.10 -23.16 -7.63
C ASP A 351 0.75 -22.86 -8.32
N LYS A 352 0.06 -23.89 -8.86
CA LYS A 352 -1.29 -23.75 -9.43
C LYS A 352 -2.35 -23.73 -8.34
N ASP A 353 -2.28 -24.65 -7.38
CA ASP A 353 -3.21 -24.68 -6.25
C ASP A 353 -3.13 -23.37 -5.43
N ASP A 354 -1.92 -22.82 -5.25
CA ASP A 354 -1.69 -21.53 -4.59
C ASP A 354 -2.15 -20.35 -5.48
N SER A 355 -1.99 -20.44 -6.81
CA SER A 355 -2.55 -19.46 -7.76
C SER A 355 -4.08 -19.43 -7.73
N ASP A 356 -4.73 -20.60 -7.69
CA ASP A 356 -6.18 -20.74 -7.69
C ASP A 356 -6.79 -20.21 -6.37
N GLN A 357 -6.12 -20.46 -5.24
CA GLN A 357 -6.43 -19.83 -3.94
C GLN A 357 -6.28 -18.30 -3.99
N ILE A 358 -5.21 -17.79 -4.62
CA ILE A 358 -4.99 -16.34 -4.79
C ILE A 358 -6.08 -15.73 -5.70
N THR A 359 -6.60 -16.44 -6.70
CA THR A 359 -7.73 -15.94 -7.50
C THR A 359 -9.03 -15.92 -6.70
N ALA A 360 -9.34 -16.96 -5.93
CA ALA A 360 -10.53 -16.99 -5.09
C ALA A 360 -10.52 -15.84 -4.04
N LEU A 361 -9.39 -15.62 -3.37
CA LEU A 361 -9.23 -14.51 -2.42
C LEU A 361 -9.36 -13.13 -3.10
N LYS A 362 -8.97 -12.99 -4.38
CA LYS A 362 -9.17 -11.73 -5.13
C LYS A 362 -10.63 -11.49 -5.51
N GLU A 363 -11.38 -12.56 -5.80
CA GLU A 363 -12.83 -12.47 -6.05
C GLU A 363 -13.56 -12.10 -4.76
N GLU A 364 -13.26 -12.76 -3.63
CA GLU A 364 -13.83 -12.42 -2.31
C GLU A 364 -13.52 -10.98 -1.89
N ILE A 365 -12.28 -10.51 -2.09
CA ILE A 365 -11.91 -9.10 -1.87
C ILE A 365 -12.69 -8.15 -2.79
N ALA A 366 -12.96 -8.52 -4.04
CA ALA A 366 -13.72 -7.69 -4.97
C ALA A 366 -15.21 -7.60 -4.57
N GLU A 367 -15.80 -8.69 -4.10
CA GLU A 367 -17.17 -8.73 -3.57
C GLU A 367 -17.30 -7.86 -2.31
N GLU A 368 -16.38 -8.01 -1.34
CA GLU A 368 -16.41 -7.22 -0.09
C GLU A 368 -16.21 -5.72 -0.34
N ASN A 369 -15.35 -5.34 -1.30
CA ASN A 369 -15.21 -3.93 -1.71
C ASN A 369 -16.50 -3.39 -2.36
N ALA A 370 -17.21 -4.19 -3.17
CA ALA A 370 -18.48 -3.77 -3.76
C ALA A 370 -19.58 -3.57 -2.69
N ILE A 371 -19.59 -4.40 -1.65
CA ILE A 371 -20.46 -4.23 -0.47
C ILE A 371 -20.09 -2.95 0.29
N TYR A 372 -18.79 -2.69 0.49
CA TYR A 372 -18.31 -1.47 1.14
C TYR A 372 -18.71 -0.20 0.37
N GLU A 373 -18.50 -0.15 -0.95
CA GLU A 373 -18.91 1.00 -1.79
C GLU A 373 -20.42 1.27 -1.73
N GLU A 374 -21.25 0.22 -1.63
CA GLU A 374 -22.69 0.36 -1.52
C GLU A 374 -23.11 0.85 -0.12
N LEU A 375 -22.44 0.37 0.94
CA LEU A 375 -22.68 0.85 2.30
C LEU A 375 -22.22 2.31 2.49
N GLU A 376 -21.13 2.72 1.84
CA GLU A 376 -20.64 4.10 1.82
C GLU A 376 -21.64 5.05 1.14
N LYS A 377 -22.23 4.65 -0.01
CA LYS A 377 -23.33 5.40 -0.64
C LYS A 377 -24.55 5.51 0.26
N GLN A 378 -24.96 4.43 0.92
CA GLN A 378 -26.10 4.46 1.85
C GLN A 378 -25.82 5.35 3.07
N MET A 379 -24.58 5.42 3.53
CA MET A 379 -24.15 6.34 4.58
C MET A 379 -24.23 7.80 4.11
N ASP A 380 -23.70 8.13 2.92
CA ASP A 380 -23.80 9.47 2.31
C ASP A 380 -25.27 9.89 2.11
N GLU A 381 -26.13 9.00 1.62
CA GLU A 381 -27.57 9.25 1.48
C GLU A 381 -28.22 9.56 2.85
N LEU A 382 -27.88 8.80 3.90
CA LEU A 382 -28.37 9.05 5.25
C LEU A 382 -27.84 10.37 5.84
N GLU A 383 -26.58 10.73 5.59
CA GLU A 383 -26.02 12.02 6.04
C GLU A 383 -26.70 13.20 5.33
N THR A 384 -26.93 13.12 4.01
CA THR A 384 -27.65 14.19 3.28
C THR A 384 -29.09 14.35 3.77
N LEU A 385 -29.79 13.24 4.05
CA LEU A 385 -31.13 13.24 4.63
C LEU A 385 -31.13 13.87 6.04
N LEU A 386 -30.16 13.51 6.89
CA LEU A 386 -30.01 14.09 8.23
C LEU A 386 -29.76 15.60 8.17
N LEU A 387 -28.94 16.08 7.23
CA LEU A 387 -28.69 17.51 7.03
C LEU A 387 -29.92 18.27 6.52
N GLU A 388 -30.75 17.65 5.66
CA GLU A 388 -32.04 18.24 5.27
C GLU A 388 -33.02 18.31 6.46
N ILE A 389 -33.12 17.23 7.24
CA ILE A 389 -33.90 17.23 8.50
C ILE A 389 -33.38 18.31 9.45
N LYS A 390 -32.05 18.47 9.58
CA LYS A 390 -31.41 19.53 10.38
C LYS A 390 -31.86 20.91 9.93
N ARG A 391 -31.85 21.18 8.62
CA ARG A 391 -32.27 22.46 8.02
C ARG A 391 -33.73 22.76 8.35
N LEU A 392 -34.62 21.79 8.16
CA LEU A 392 -36.04 21.93 8.46
C LEU A 392 -36.31 22.17 9.95
N LEU A 393 -35.64 21.44 10.85
CA LEU A 393 -35.73 21.66 12.30
C LEU A 393 -35.23 23.05 12.70
N TYR A 394 -34.14 23.52 12.10
CA TYR A 394 -33.59 24.86 12.35
C TYR A 394 -34.53 25.98 11.86
N GLU A 395 -35.20 25.79 10.73
CA GLU A 395 -36.25 26.69 10.22
C GLU A 395 -37.49 26.69 11.13
N LEU A 396 -37.93 25.53 11.61
CA LEU A 396 -39.03 25.41 12.58
C LEU A 396 -38.69 26.08 13.93
N CYS A 397 -37.43 25.96 14.40
CA CYS A 397 -36.96 26.66 15.60
C CYS A 397 -37.04 28.19 15.46
N LYS A 398 -36.70 28.73 14.27
CA LYS A 398 -36.80 30.17 13.96
C LYS A 398 -38.24 30.68 13.95
N LEU A 399 -39.19 29.89 13.43
CA LEU A 399 -40.62 30.25 13.49
C LEU A 399 -41.14 30.40 14.93
N LEU A 400 -40.44 29.83 15.92
CA LEU A 400 -40.74 29.95 17.34
C LEU A 400 -39.82 30.95 18.10
N ASP A 401 -39.10 31.84 17.41
CA ASP A 401 -38.20 32.84 18.04
C ASP A 401 -38.92 33.85 18.97
N ILE A 402 -40.26 33.88 18.96
CA ILE A 402 -41.11 34.56 19.97
C ILE A 402 -40.84 33.99 21.40
N ILE A 403 -40.17 32.84 21.50
CA ILE A 403 -39.77 32.18 22.74
C ILE A 403 -38.24 32.04 22.73
N PRO A 404 -37.52 32.99 23.34
CA PRO A 404 -36.06 33.07 23.21
C PRO A 404 -35.30 31.98 23.98
N GLU A 405 -35.98 31.20 24.81
CA GLU A 405 -35.37 30.30 25.79
C GLU A 405 -35.95 28.87 25.66
N PRO A 406 -35.14 27.83 25.39
CA PRO A 406 -33.68 27.85 25.27
C PRO A 406 -33.16 28.58 24.03
N SER A 407 -31.90 29.03 24.13
CA SER A 407 -31.15 29.67 23.04
C SER A 407 -30.99 28.72 21.85
N MET A 408 -30.97 29.29 20.64
CA MET A 408 -30.76 28.52 19.42
C MET A 408 -29.32 27.99 19.37
N PRO A 409 -29.09 26.68 19.17
CA PRO A 409 -27.76 26.13 18.92
C PRO A 409 -27.13 26.75 17.67
N GLU A 410 -25.80 26.88 17.63
CA GLU A 410 -25.11 27.35 16.44
C GLU A 410 -25.24 26.33 15.29
N TRP A 411 -25.38 26.81 14.05
CA TRP A 411 -25.45 25.91 12.91
C TRP A 411 -24.08 25.32 12.59
N THR A 412 -23.88 24.06 12.96
CA THR A 412 -22.74 23.22 12.55
C THR A 412 -23.06 22.44 11.28
N ALA A 413 -22.04 22.09 10.50
CA ALA A 413 -22.18 21.25 9.30
C ALA A 413 -22.26 19.73 9.61
N GLU A 414 -22.32 19.34 10.89
CA GLU A 414 -22.30 17.93 11.29
C GLU A 414 -23.71 17.34 11.44
N PRO A 415 -24.00 16.13 10.91
CA PRO A 415 -25.31 15.48 11.04
C PRO A 415 -25.69 15.13 12.50
N ARG A 416 -24.70 14.95 13.38
CA ARG A 416 -24.87 14.40 14.74
C ARG A 416 -25.68 15.32 15.67
N ASP A 417 -25.57 16.63 15.48
CA ASP A 417 -26.17 17.64 16.37
C ASP A 417 -27.68 17.85 16.12
N VAL A 418 -28.27 17.09 15.18
CA VAL A 418 -29.72 17.11 14.90
C VAL A 418 -30.55 16.85 16.17
N GLN A 419 -30.06 15.97 17.06
CA GLN A 419 -30.76 15.63 18.30
C GLN A 419 -30.90 16.85 19.23
N GLU A 420 -29.90 17.74 19.28
CA GLU A 420 -29.97 18.96 20.10
C GLU A 420 -31.07 19.89 19.58
N LEU A 421 -31.14 20.08 18.26
CA LEU A 421 -32.21 20.88 17.63
C LEU A 421 -33.61 20.30 17.88
N VAL A 422 -33.78 18.97 17.90
CA VAL A 422 -35.06 18.34 18.28
C VAL A 422 -35.44 18.70 19.72
N THR A 423 -34.50 18.65 20.67
CA THR A 423 -34.80 18.99 22.09
C THR A 423 -35.14 20.47 22.28
N VAL A 424 -34.44 21.38 21.58
CA VAL A 424 -34.73 22.82 21.57
C VAL A 424 -36.09 23.10 20.96
N LEU A 425 -36.41 22.50 19.81
CA LEU A 425 -37.71 22.65 19.15
C LEU A 425 -38.85 22.17 20.04
N THR A 426 -38.70 21.00 20.66
CA THR A 426 -39.71 20.42 21.57
C THR A 426 -39.96 21.34 22.77
N THR A 427 -38.88 21.86 23.37
CA THR A 427 -38.97 22.76 24.53
C THR A 427 -39.63 24.10 24.19
N ARG A 428 -39.25 24.70 23.04
CA ARG A 428 -39.89 25.93 22.55
C ARG A 428 -41.36 25.72 22.20
N TYR A 429 -41.70 24.59 21.57
CA TYR A 429 -43.08 24.25 21.20
C TYR A 429 -43.98 24.11 22.43
N GLU A 430 -43.55 23.40 23.47
CA GLU A 430 -44.39 23.23 24.67
C GLU A 430 -44.56 24.56 25.43
N LYS A 431 -43.51 25.40 25.50
CA LYS A 431 -43.64 26.78 26.01
C LYS A 431 -44.61 27.62 25.16
N ALA A 432 -44.65 27.43 23.83
CA ALA A 432 -45.58 28.14 22.95
C ALA A 432 -47.03 27.72 23.18
N ARG A 433 -47.25 26.42 23.32
CA ARG A 433 -48.55 25.82 23.61
C ARG A 433 -49.12 26.31 24.95
N ILE A 434 -48.30 26.34 26.01
CA ILE A 434 -48.70 26.87 27.32
C ILE A 434 -49.10 28.36 27.20
N LYS A 435 -48.27 29.19 26.58
CA LYS A 435 -48.59 30.62 26.35
C LYS A 435 -49.87 30.81 25.53
N ALA A 436 -50.13 29.95 24.53
CA ALA A 436 -51.34 30.02 23.72
C ALA A 436 -52.60 29.67 24.51
N GLU A 437 -52.56 28.64 25.37
CA GLU A 437 -53.68 28.32 26.26
C GLU A 437 -53.86 29.39 27.36
N GLU A 438 -52.79 29.98 27.92
CA GLU A 438 -52.92 31.13 28.82
C GLU A 438 -53.61 32.33 28.18
N ILE A 439 -53.26 32.68 26.94
CA ILE A 439 -53.91 33.77 26.19
C ILE A 439 -55.39 33.46 25.96
N LYS A 440 -55.71 32.19 25.69
CA LYS A 440 -57.07 31.70 25.46
C LYS A 440 -57.91 31.67 26.75
N GLU A 441 -57.33 31.33 27.89
CA GLU A 441 -57.93 31.50 29.24
C GLU A 441 -58.20 32.98 29.53
N LYS A 442 -57.19 33.85 29.41
CA LYS A 442 -57.31 35.31 29.61
C LYS A 442 -58.37 35.93 28.69
N GLN A 443 -58.56 35.41 27.48
CA GLN A 443 -59.63 35.84 26.56
C GLN A 443 -61.03 35.36 27.00
N LYS A 444 -61.18 34.20 27.64
CA LYS A 444 -62.47 33.79 28.24
C LYS A 444 -62.86 34.74 29.38
N ASP A 445 -61.94 35.02 30.29
CA ASP A 445 -62.18 35.93 31.43
C ASP A 445 -62.54 37.35 30.97
N THR A 446 -61.93 37.82 29.88
CA THR A 446 -62.24 39.13 29.27
C THR A 446 -63.62 39.16 28.58
N THR A 447 -64.32 38.03 28.43
CA THR A 447 -65.66 37.95 27.82
C THR A 447 -66.83 37.92 28.80
N ILE A 448 -66.63 38.21 30.10
CA ILE A 448 -67.73 38.48 31.04
C ILE A 448 -68.08 39.98 31.02
N ILE A 449 -68.82 40.40 29.99
CA ILE A 449 -69.50 41.71 30.02
C ILE A 449 -70.77 41.57 30.87
N MET A 450 -70.68 41.88 32.16
CA MET A 450 -71.87 42.19 32.95
C MET A 450 -72.50 43.48 32.40
N VAL A 451 -73.77 43.40 32.01
CA VAL A 451 -74.59 44.55 31.62
C VAL A 451 -75.57 44.87 32.76
N PRO A 452 -75.41 45.98 33.48
CA PRO A 452 -76.48 46.60 34.26
C PRO A 452 -77.17 47.69 33.43
N SER A 453 -78.50 47.74 33.48
CA SER A 453 -79.31 48.73 32.77
C SER A 453 -79.14 50.15 33.35
N THR A 454 -79.18 51.14 32.45
CA THR A 454 -79.34 52.57 32.73
C THR A 454 -80.65 52.88 33.48
N PRO A 455 -80.78 53.99 34.26
CA PRO A 455 -80.60 55.35 33.74
C PRO A 455 -80.09 56.48 34.67
N ALA A 456 -79.90 57.63 34.03
CA ALA A 456 -79.97 59.01 34.53
C ALA A 456 -78.71 59.69 35.15
N SER A 457 -78.30 60.73 34.42
CA SER A 457 -77.83 62.05 34.87
C SER A 457 -76.40 62.31 35.35
N ALA A 458 -75.85 63.35 34.71
CA ALA A 458 -75.04 64.44 35.27
C ALA A 458 -73.54 64.26 35.59
N ALA A 459 -72.79 65.09 34.86
CA ALA A 459 -71.61 65.86 35.29
C ALA A 459 -70.24 65.16 35.39
N ALA A 460 -69.24 65.96 35.02
CA ALA A 460 -67.83 65.62 34.98
C ALA A 460 -67.18 65.59 36.38
N SER A 461 -66.02 64.94 36.48
CA SER A 461 -64.80 65.64 36.94
C SER A 461 -63.52 64.92 36.52
N VAL A 462 -62.48 65.73 36.33
CA VAL A 462 -61.09 65.34 36.13
C VAL A 462 -60.39 65.25 37.49
N ALA A 463 -59.55 64.24 37.69
CA ALA A 463 -58.38 64.13 38.59
C ALA A 463 -58.23 62.68 39.08
N GLY A 464 -57.04 62.08 39.17
CA GLY A 464 -55.72 62.55 38.72
C GLY A 464 -54.58 61.80 39.43
N MET A 465 -53.38 61.86 38.83
CA MET A 465 -52.06 61.65 39.48
C MET A 465 -51.73 60.22 39.99
N SER A 466 -50.48 59.73 40.00
CA SER A 466 -49.20 60.14 39.36
C SER A 466 -48.11 59.09 39.66
N GLY A 467 -47.11 58.89 38.79
CA GLY A 467 -45.91 58.06 39.09
C GLY A 467 -45.41 57.21 37.92
N THR A 468 -44.93 57.81 36.81
CA THR A 468 -43.50 58.08 36.51
C THR A 468 -42.63 56.85 36.16
N SER A 469 -42.44 56.62 34.85
CA SER A 469 -41.14 56.31 34.20
C SER A 469 -41.34 56.42 32.68
N GLU A 470 -40.39 57.01 31.96
CA GLU A 470 -40.55 57.46 30.57
C GLU A 470 -40.18 56.40 29.50
N ASP A 471 -40.48 56.73 28.24
CA ASP A 471 -40.12 56.07 26.96
C ASP A 471 -40.83 54.75 26.55
N GLU A 472 -42.12 54.86 26.21
CA GLU A 472 -42.65 54.19 25.00
C GLU A 472 -43.31 55.21 24.06
N GLU A 473 -43.14 55.05 22.75
CA GLU A 473 -43.78 55.89 21.73
C GLU A 473 -45.31 55.72 21.81
N ASP A 474 -46.02 56.85 21.96
CA ASP A 474 -47.45 56.90 22.28
C ASP A 474 -48.32 56.29 21.15
N ILE A 475 -48.55 54.97 21.19
CA ILE A 475 -49.28 54.21 20.17
C ILE A 475 -50.71 54.77 20.07
N PRO A 476 -51.11 55.37 18.94
CA PRO A 476 -52.39 56.07 18.86
C PRO A 476 -53.56 55.14 19.16
N SER A 477 -54.27 55.42 20.26
CA SER A 477 -55.38 54.60 20.77
C SER A 477 -56.29 54.11 19.65
N ARG A 478 -56.76 52.86 19.74
CA ARG A 478 -57.72 52.24 18.81
C ARG A 478 -58.92 53.14 18.51
N CYS A 479 -59.38 53.95 19.47
CA CYS A 479 -60.45 54.93 19.27
C CYS A 479 -60.04 56.16 18.45
N TYR A 480 -58.77 56.60 18.54
CA TYR A 480 -58.21 57.63 17.66
C TYR A 480 -58.06 57.10 16.23
N LEU A 481 -57.40 55.95 16.04
CA LEU A 481 -57.25 55.30 14.74
C LEU A 481 -58.61 55.03 14.08
N LYS A 482 -59.61 54.56 14.84
CA LYS A 482 -60.98 54.33 14.32
C LYS A 482 -61.68 55.63 13.95
N ARG A 483 -61.53 56.72 14.70
CA ARG A 483 -62.05 58.06 14.33
C ARG A 483 -61.36 58.61 13.09
N GLN A 484 -60.04 58.46 12.98
CA GLN A 484 -59.27 58.94 11.83
C GLN A 484 -59.59 58.13 10.56
N ALA A 485 -59.72 56.81 10.67
CA ALA A 485 -60.19 55.95 9.59
C ALA A 485 -61.63 56.30 9.16
N GLN A 486 -62.54 56.54 10.12
CA GLN A 486 -63.90 56.97 9.80
C GLN A 486 -63.91 58.34 9.10
N LEU A 487 -63.12 59.32 9.58
CA LEU A 487 -62.94 60.61 8.89
C LEU A 487 -62.38 60.45 7.47
N ILE A 488 -61.45 59.52 7.23
CA ILE A 488 -60.92 59.23 5.89
C ILE A 488 -61.98 58.57 4.99
N VAL A 489 -62.81 57.68 5.53
CA VAL A 489 -63.93 57.07 4.80
C VAL A 489 -64.99 58.12 4.49
N ASP A 490 -65.44 58.89 5.47
CA ASP A 490 -66.48 59.91 5.31
C ASP A 490 -66.05 61.01 4.32
N THR A 491 -64.79 61.46 4.39
CA THR A 491 -64.24 62.45 3.44
C THR A 491 -64.07 61.91 2.01
N LYS A 492 -63.85 60.60 1.84
CA LYS A 492 -63.80 59.97 0.50
C LYS A 492 -65.18 59.61 -0.05
N CYS A 493 -66.12 59.18 0.79
CA CYS A 493 -67.51 58.93 0.40
C CYS A 493 -68.24 60.21 -0.04
N ARG A 494 -67.85 61.39 0.46
CA ARG A 494 -68.44 62.68 0.08
C ARG A 494 -67.98 63.24 -1.27
N ARG A 495 -67.06 62.59 -1.99
CA ARG A 495 -66.57 63.04 -3.32
C ARG A 495 -67.09 62.18 -4.48
N LYS A 496 -68.41 62.21 -4.71
CA LYS A 496 -69.00 61.79 -5.99
C LYS A 496 -69.91 62.89 -6.51
N GLY A 497 -69.42 63.66 -7.49
CA GLY A 497 -70.19 64.67 -8.23
C GLY A 497 -69.83 66.13 -7.89
N PHE A 498 -68.85 66.69 -8.60
CA PHE A 498 -68.86 68.09 -9.03
C PHE A 498 -67.96 68.23 -10.27
N ARG A 499 -68.55 68.47 -11.44
CA ARG A 499 -67.83 69.05 -12.59
C ARG A 499 -67.91 70.57 -12.46
N VAL A 500 -66.84 71.27 -12.81
CA VAL A 500 -66.83 72.73 -13.02
C VAL A 500 -66.18 72.99 -14.40
N PRO A 501 -66.64 73.98 -15.19
CA PRO A 501 -66.29 74.08 -16.61
C PRO A 501 -64.96 74.77 -16.87
N TYR A 502 -64.33 74.47 -18.01
CA TYR A 502 -63.23 75.28 -18.54
C TYR A 502 -63.73 76.61 -19.13
N PRO A 503 -63.00 77.73 -18.95
CA PRO A 503 -63.35 79.00 -19.55
C PRO A 503 -62.98 79.03 -21.04
N ARG A 504 -63.76 79.77 -21.84
CA ARG A 504 -63.44 80.06 -23.25
C ARG A 504 -62.26 81.02 -23.35
N LYS A 505 -61.40 80.77 -24.34
CA LYS A 505 -60.80 81.80 -25.20
C LYS A 505 -61.03 81.37 -26.64
#